data_AF-A0A352B8E3-F1
#
_entry.id   AF-A0A352B8E3-F1
#
_cell.length_a   1.000
_cell.length_b   1.000
_cell.length_c   1.000
_cell.angle_alpha   90.00
_cell.angle_beta   90.00
_cell.angle_gamma   90.00
#
_symmetry.space_group_name_H-M   'P 1'
#
loop_
_entity.id
_entity.type
_entity.pdbx_description
1 polymer ?
#
loop_
_entity_poly.entity_id
_entity_poly.type
_entity_poly.pdbx_seq_one_letter_code
_entity_poly.pdbx_strand_id
1 'polypeptide(L)'
;MKKLPLLFAASLLLVSLCFTGCLTSMSSNGSGNVTVSNPTVTVNLYDNCPTEDLYAAAAQLTLKATNSNYNGVTSFSYQGTPTISAVGPVLGYYASCETIRLAIEKGHGTKCKLTFNTQADGKGVALDFSNSSAAVTSLLYMAVYNYTNVFAIYTF
;
A
#
# COMPACT_ATOMS: atom_id res chain seq x y z
N MET A 1 20.64 -8.67 -44.01
CA MET A 1 20.42 -10.13 -43.88
C MET A 1 20.68 -10.54 -42.43
N LYS A 2 19.75 -11.33 -41.86
CA LYS A 2 19.87 -12.30 -40.73
C LYS A 2 20.35 -11.73 -39.37
N LYS A 3 19.46 -11.44 -38.39
CA LYS A 3 18.78 -12.35 -37.40
C LYS A 3 19.71 -13.39 -36.76
N LEU A 4 19.85 -13.38 -35.42
CA LEU A 4 19.39 -14.39 -34.43
C LEU A 4 19.96 -14.05 -33.00
N PRO A 5 19.65 -14.78 -31.91
CA PRO A 5 18.72 -14.32 -30.86
C PRO A 5 19.40 -14.29 -29.47
N LEU A 6 18.74 -13.70 -28.46
CA LEU A 6 19.06 -14.04 -27.07
C LEU A 6 17.75 -14.32 -26.32
N LEU A 7 17.37 -15.59 -26.36
CA LEU A 7 16.51 -16.24 -25.38
C LEU A 7 17.20 -16.14 -24.03
N PHE A 8 16.66 -15.37 -23.09
CA PHE A 8 16.97 -15.52 -21.67
C PHE A 8 15.68 -15.86 -20.93
N ALA A 9 15.57 -17.17 -20.66
CA ALA A 9 15.14 -17.75 -19.40
C ALA A 9 13.92 -17.12 -18.71
N ALA A 10 12.73 -17.41 -19.24
CA ALA A 10 11.52 -17.47 -18.43
C ALA A 10 11.54 -18.78 -17.63
N SER A 11 12.26 -18.78 -16.51
CA SER A 11 12.13 -19.78 -15.45
C SER A 11 11.69 -19.05 -14.19
N LEU A 12 10.40 -18.76 -14.09
CA LEU A 12 9.78 -18.45 -12.80
C LEU A 12 8.90 -19.62 -12.43
N LEU A 13 9.50 -20.46 -11.58
CA LEU A 13 8.90 -21.56 -10.86
C LEU A 13 7.51 -21.18 -10.31
N LEU A 14 6.55 -22.07 -10.54
CA LEU A 14 5.41 -22.24 -9.65
C LEU A 14 5.92 -22.34 -8.20
N VAL A 15 5.57 -21.35 -7.38
CA VAL A 15 5.53 -21.53 -5.93
C VAL A 15 4.05 -21.52 -5.55
N SER A 16 3.42 -22.66 -5.77
CA SER A 16 2.20 -23.06 -5.07
C SER A 16 2.62 -23.42 -3.65
N LEU A 17 2.52 -22.46 -2.72
CA LEU A 17 2.64 -22.73 -1.29
C LEU A 17 1.26 -22.58 -0.67
N CYS A 18 0.61 -23.73 -0.52
CA CYS A 18 -0.49 -23.94 0.39
C CYS A 18 -0.07 -23.52 1.80
N PHE A 19 -0.62 -22.43 2.32
CA PHE A 19 -0.70 -22.18 3.76
C PHE A 19 -2.15 -22.24 4.19
N THR A 20 -2.71 -23.45 4.14
CA THR A 20 -3.92 -23.79 4.88
C THR A 20 -3.49 -24.33 6.24
N GLY A 21 -3.72 -23.52 7.28
CA GLY A 21 -4.04 -24.01 8.62
C GLY A 21 -2.89 -24.49 9.50
N CYS A 22 -2.45 -23.61 10.40
CA CYS A 22 -2.06 -23.97 11.77
C CYS A 22 -2.47 -22.84 12.73
N LEU A 23 -3.77 -22.73 13.01
CA LEU A 23 -4.25 -22.14 14.27
C LEU A 23 -5.20 -23.16 14.91
N THR A 24 -4.63 -24.27 15.37
CA THR A 24 -5.32 -25.23 16.23
C THR A 24 -5.49 -24.62 17.61
N SER A 25 -6.61 -23.93 17.82
CA SER A 25 -7.17 -23.88 19.16
C SER A 25 -7.70 -25.28 19.46
N MET A 26 -7.12 -25.91 20.48
CA MET A 26 -7.67 -27.14 21.06
C MET A 26 -9.07 -26.83 21.58
N SER A 27 -10.11 -27.40 20.96
CA SER A 27 -11.38 -27.58 21.63
C SER A 27 -12.06 -28.84 21.12
N SER A 28 -12.24 -29.76 22.05
CA SER A 28 -12.91 -31.04 21.90
C SER A 28 -14.38 -30.89 21.48
N ASN A 29 -14.82 -31.77 20.59
CA ASN A 29 -16.19 -32.24 20.41
C ASN A 29 -17.30 -31.18 20.30
N GLY A 30 -17.64 -30.84 19.06
CA GLY A 30 -18.93 -30.23 18.72
C GLY A 30 -19.10 -30.20 17.21
N SER A 31 -20.11 -30.94 16.71
CA SER A 31 -20.63 -30.75 15.35
C SER A 31 -21.21 -29.35 15.26
N GLY A 32 -20.36 -28.39 14.91
CA GLY A 32 -20.70 -26.99 14.74
C GLY A 32 -20.28 -26.57 13.34
N ASN A 33 -21.22 -25.99 12.59
CA ASN A 33 -20.94 -25.35 11.33
C ASN A 33 -19.95 -24.20 11.60
N VAL A 34 -18.65 -24.44 11.38
CA VAL A 34 -17.60 -23.42 11.60
C VAL A 34 -17.83 -22.34 10.57
N THR A 35 -18.51 -21.28 10.99
CA THR A 35 -18.60 -20.06 10.21
C THR A 35 -17.21 -19.45 10.28
N VAL A 36 -16.40 -19.66 9.23
CA VAL A 36 -15.09 -19.01 9.10
C VAL A 36 -15.38 -17.50 9.02
N SER A 37 -15.24 -16.80 10.14
CA SER A 37 -15.39 -15.35 10.14
C SER A 37 -14.25 -14.79 9.30
N ASN A 38 -14.55 -14.24 8.13
CA ASN A 38 -13.56 -13.56 7.33
C ASN A 38 -13.29 -12.20 8.00
N PRO A 39 -12.15 -12.00 8.67
CA PRO A 39 -11.92 -10.78 9.43
C PRO A 39 -11.97 -9.58 8.48
N THR A 40 -12.67 -8.52 8.89
CA THR A 40 -12.61 -7.24 8.19
C THR A 40 -11.37 -6.51 8.67
N VAL A 41 -10.46 -6.20 7.75
CA VAL A 41 -9.27 -5.40 8.02
C VAL A 41 -9.52 -4.00 7.49
N THR A 42 -9.38 -3.01 8.36
CA THR A 42 -9.41 -1.58 7.98
C THR A 42 -7.99 -1.04 7.97
N VAL A 43 -7.61 -0.44 6.86
CA VAL A 43 -6.31 0.20 6.68
C VAL A 43 -6.52 1.71 6.55
N ASN A 44 -5.82 2.45 7.39
CA ASN A 44 -5.76 3.91 7.38
C ASN A 44 -4.50 4.35 6.64
N LEU A 45 -4.67 5.27 5.70
CA LEU A 45 -3.63 5.83 4.84
C LEU A 45 -3.52 7.32 5.18
N TYR A 46 -2.34 7.73 5.66
CA TYR A 46 -2.05 9.08 6.09
C TYR A 46 -1.00 9.71 5.18
N ASP A 47 -1.37 10.80 4.54
CA ASP A 47 -0.43 11.65 3.83
C ASP A 47 0.40 12.46 4.85
N ASN A 48 1.61 11.97 5.15
CA ASN A 48 2.52 12.58 6.12
C ASN A 48 3.42 13.62 5.44
N CYS A 49 2.82 14.51 4.66
CA CYS A 49 3.50 15.63 4.01
C CYS A 49 4.09 16.59 5.07
N PRO A 50 5.35 17.03 4.93
CA PRO A 50 5.97 17.96 5.87
C PRO A 50 5.30 19.33 5.80
N THR A 51 4.44 19.64 6.77
CA THR A 51 3.63 20.86 6.78
C THR A 51 4.42 22.13 7.08
N GLU A 52 5.59 22.00 7.70
CA GLU A 52 6.54 23.10 7.95
C GLU A 52 7.28 23.54 6.68
N ASP A 53 7.23 22.73 5.61
CA ASP A 53 7.83 23.07 4.32
C ASP A 53 6.82 23.81 3.42
N LEU A 54 7.22 24.99 2.94
CA LEU A 54 6.33 25.86 2.16
C LEU A 54 5.83 25.20 0.87
N TYR A 55 6.70 24.47 0.15
CA TYR A 55 6.33 23.85 -1.12
C TYR A 55 5.45 22.61 -0.92
N ALA A 56 5.72 21.83 0.13
CA ALA A 56 4.89 20.72 0.57
C ALA A 56 3.49 21.17 1.02
N ALA A 57 3.39 22.22 1.82
CA ALA A 57 2.12 22.82 2.22
C ALA A 57 1.33 23.34 1.01
N ALA A 58 2.00 24.03 0.08
CA ALA A 58 1.37 24.52 -1.15
C ALA A 58 0.89 23.38 -2.07
N ALA A 59 1.65 22.29 -2.18
CA ALA A 59 1.26 21.11 -2.96
C ALA A 59 0.00 20.45 -2.40
N GLN A 60 -0.05 20.21 -1.08
CA GLN A 60 -1.26 19.66 -0.44
C GLN A 60 -2.47 20.59 -0.60
N LEU A 61 -2.29 21.91 -0.42
CA LEU A 61 -3.38 22.88 -0.56
C LEU A 61 -3.94 22.90 -1.99
N THR A 62 -3.06 22.84 -2.99
CA THR A 62 -3.44 22.80 -4.41
C THR A 62 -4.22 21.52 -4.71
N LEU A 63 -3.80 20.37 -4.18
CA LEU A 63 -4.53 19.12 -4.36
C LEU A 63 -5.91 19.17 -3.68
N LYS A 64 -6.02 19.70 -2.47
CA LYS A 64 -7.31 19.92 -1.77
C LYS A 64 -8.24 20.85 -2.57
N ALA A 65 -7.70 21.91 -3.17
CA ALA A 65 -8.47 22.85 -3.98
C ALA A 65 -8.98 22.25 -5.30
N THR A 66 -8.24 21.30 -5.88
CA THR A 66 -8.56 20.68 -7.17
C THR A 66 -9.31 19.34 -7.05
N ASN A 67 -9.21 18.70 -5.89
CA ASN A 67 -9.88 17.45 -5.56
C ASN A 67 -10.50 17.57 -4.16
N SER A 68 -11.78 17.92 -4.10
CA SER A 68 -12.52 18.09 -2.83
C SER A 68 -12.64 16.81 -2.00
N ASN A 69 -12.40 15.64 -2.60
CA ASN A 69 -12.41 14.36 -1.89
C ASN A 69 -11.07 14.05 -1.22
N TYR A 70 -10.00 14.78 -1.56
CA TYR A 70 -8.69 14.60 -0.93
C TYR A 70 -8.62 15.44 0.35
N ASN A 71 -8.43 14.77 1.48
CA ASN A 71 -8.30 15.38 2.82
C ASN A 71 -6.96 15.03 3.50
N GLY A 72 -6.07 14.29 2.82
CA GLY A 72 -4.80 13.79 3.37
C GLY A 72 -4.93 12.56 4.28
N VAL A 73 -6.14 12.08 4.56
CA VAL A 73 -6.37 10.87 5.37
C VAL A 73 -7.52 10.07 4.78
N THR A 74 -7.23 8.87 4.28
CA THR A 74 -8.26 7.97 3.78
C THR A 74 -8.20 6.63 4.48
N SER A 75 -9.31 5.89 4.45
CA SER A 75 -9.38 4.55 5.00
C SER A 75 -10.14 3.65 4.04
N PHE A 76 -9.73 2.40 3.94
CA PHE A 76 -10.49 1.39 3.21
C PHE A 76 -10.49 0.08 3.99
N SER A 77 -11.47 -0.77 3.70
CA SER A 77 -11.59 -2.07 4.35
C SER A 77 -11.71 -3.18 3.32
N TYR A 78 -11.17 -4.34 3.66
CA TYR A 78 -11.34 -5.58 2.91
C TYR A 78 -11.61 -6.75 3.86
N GLN A 79 -12.26 -7.79 3.35
CA GLN A 79 -12.54 -9.01 4.11
C GLN A 79 -11.64 -10.14 3.66
N GLY A 80 -10.99 -10.81 4.60
CA GLY A 80 -10.08 -11.91 4.31
C GLY A 80 -8.84 -11.46 3.55
N THR A 81 -8.45 -12.24 2.53
CA THR A 81 -7.24 -11.96 1.72
C THR A 81 -7.50 -10.80 0.75
N PRO A 82 -6.62 -9.77 0.71
CA PRO A 82 -6.78 -8.67 -0.24
C PRO A 82 -6.61 -9.18 -1.69
N THR A 83 -7.47 -8.69 -2.58
CA THR A 83 -7.44 -9.02 -4.01
C THR A 83 -7.19 -7.77 -4.85
N ILE A 84 -6.81 -7.95 -6.12
CA ILE A 84 -6.61 -6.83 -7.06
C ILE A 84 -7.86 -5.95 -7.20
N SER A 85 -9.07 -6.53 -7.07
CA SER A 85 -10.32 -5.75 -7.12
C SER A 85 -10.51 -4.84 -5.90
N ALA A 86 -9.84 -5.12 -4.78
CA ALA A 86 -9.96 -4.37 -3.53
C ALA A 86 -8.93 -3.23 -3.39
N VAL A 87 -7.89 -3.16 -4.24
CA VAL A 87 -6.80 -2.17 -4.08
C VAL A 87 -7.04 -0.82 -4.76
N GLY A 88 -8.19 -0.62 -5.41
CA GLY A 88 -8.53 0.64 -6.08
C GLY A 88 -8.32 1.89 -5.19
N PRO A 89 -8.82 1.90 -3.93
CA PRO A 89 -8.58 3.01 -3.00
C PRO A 89 -7.10 3.28 -2.73
N VAL A 90 -6.30 2.22 -2.61
CA VAL A 90 -4.84 2.33 -2.37
C VAL A 90 -4.13 2.95 -3.57
N LEU A 91 -4.53 2.58 -4.80
CA LEU A 91 -3.96 3.15 -6.02
C LEU A 91 -4.34 4.62 -6.21
N GLY A 92 -5.58 4.99 -5.83
CA GLY A 92 -5.99 6.40 -5.82
C GLY A 92 -5.23 7.24 -4.79
N TYR A 93 -4.98 6.67 -3.62
CA TYR A 93 -4.11 7.27 -2.59
C TYR A 93 -2.67 7.44 -3.09
N TYR A 94 -2.08 6.39 -3.66
CA TYR A 94 -0.74 6.43 -4.26
C TYR A 94 -0.61 7.54 -5.31
N ALA A 95 -1.58 7.64 -6.24
CA ALA A 95 -1.57 8.67 -7.27
C ALA A 95 -1.66 10.11 -6.71
N SER A 96 -2.43 10.30 -5.64
CA SER A 96 -2.51 11.57 -4.92
C SER A 96 -1.16 11.94 -4.30
N CYS A 97 -0.51 10.98 -3.64
CA CYS A 97 0.80 11.17 -3.02
C CYS A 97 1.89 11.48 -4.06
N GLU A 98 1.88 10.79 -5.21
CA GLU A 98 2.79 11.07 -6.33
C GLU A 98 2.59 12.47 -6.91
N THR A 99 1.36 12.95 -7.00
CA THR A 99 1.07 14.32 -7.45
C THR A 99 1.70 15.35 -6.51
N ILE A 100 1.60 15.13 -5.20
CA ILE A 100 2.24 15.98 -4.19
C ILE A 100 3.77 15.90 -4.31
N ARG A 101 4.33 14.69 -4.43
CA ARG A 101 5.78 14.48 -4.60
C ARG A 101 6.31 15.29 -5.78
N LEU A 102 5.68 15.19 -6.94
CA LEU A 102 6.07 15.93 -8.15
C LEU A 102 5.96 17.45 -7.98
N ALA A 103 4.94 17.93 -7.28
CA ALA A 103 4.79 19.36 -7.00
C ALA A 103 5.88 19.88 -6.04
N ILE A 104 6.25 19.09 -5.02
CA ILE A 104 7.36 19.38 -4.12
C ILE A 104 8.68 19.44 -4.90
N GLU A 105 8.97 18.45 -5.75
CA GLU A 105 10.19 18.43 -6.58
C GLU A 105 10.30 19.69 -7.45
N LYS A 106 9.17 20.09 -8.06
CA LYS A 106 9.12 21.29 -8.88
C LYS A 106 9.33 22.56 -8.06
N GLY A 107 8.78 22.61 -6.84
CA GLY A 107 8.92 23.74 -5.93
C GLY A 107 10.35 23.95 -5.44
N HIS A 108 10.99 22.86 -4.99
CA HIS A 108 12.36 22.88 -4.48
C HIS A 108 13.44 22.91 -5.58
N GLY A 109 13.13 22.38 -6.77
CA GLY A 109 14.12 22.16 -7.83
C GLY A 109 15.08 20.99 -7.53
N THR A 110 14.78 20.17 -6.52
CA THR A 110 15.54 18.98 -6.13
C THR A 110 14.64 17.74 -6.17
N LYS A 111 15.25 16.55 -6.12
CA LYS A 111 14.50 15.29 -6.10
C LYS A 111 13.84 15.10 -4.74
N CYS A 112 12.60 14.62 -4.75
CA CYS A 112 11.82 14.25 -3.59
C CYS A 112 11.49 12.76 -3.71
N LYS A 113 11.96 11.98 -2.75
CA LYS A 113 11.62 10.57 -2.65
C LYS A 113 10.29 10.42 -1.90
N LEU A 114 9.39 9.63 -2.46
CA LEU A 114 8.19 9.15 -1.78
C LEU A 114 8.41 7.70 -1.35
N THR A 115 8.10 7.42 -0.09
CA THR A 115 8.06 6.06 0.43
C THR A 115 6.80 5.86 1.25
N PHE A 116 6.37 4.61 1.41
CA PHE A 116 5.24 4.26 2.26
C PHE A 116 5.74 3.40 3.41
N ASN A 117 5.28 3.70 4.61
CA ASN A 117 5.77 3.02 5.80
C ASN A 117 4.66 2.81 6.82
N THR A 118 4.76 1.77 7.65
CA THR A 118 3.78 1.51 8.72
C THR A 118 3.89 2.48 9.90
N GLN A 119 4.96 3.28 9.98
CA GLN A 119 5.17 4.33 11.00
C GLN A 119 5.48 5.69 10.35
N ALA A 120 4.98 6.76 10.96
CA ALA A 120 5.12 8.13 10.45
C ALA A 120 6.58 8.61 10.36
N ASP A 121 7.47 8.09 11.20
CA ASP A 121 8.90 8.44 11.21
C ASP A 121 9.73 7.65 10.19
N GLY A 122 9.10 6.74 9.43
CA GLY A 122 9.77 5.92 8.43
C GLY A 122 10.58 4.74 8.96
N LYS A 123 10.52 4.46 10.27
CA LYS A 123 11.27 3.35 10.90
C LYS A 123 10.49 2.04 10.95
N GLY A 124 9.23 2.04 10.53
CA GLY A 124 8.44 0.84 10.37
C GLY A 124 8.78 0.10 9.07
N VAL A 125 7.85 -0.77 8.65
CA VAL A 125 8.02 -1.60 7.46
C VAL A 125 7.72 -0.78 6.22
N ALA A 126 8.63 -0.82 5.25
CA ALA A 126 8.42 -0.24 3.93
C ALA A 126 7.35 -1.02 3.15
N LEU A 127 6.49 -0.28 2.47
CA LEU A 127 5.39 -0.78 1.66
C LEU A 127 5.52 -0.26 0.23
N ASP A 128 5.05 -1.05 -0.73
CA ASP A 128 5.02 -0.68 -2.15
C ASP A 128 3.59 -0.70 -2.67
N PHE A 129 3.15 0.45 -3.18
CA PHE A 129 1.83 0.67 -3.76
C PHE A 129 1.89 1.14 -5.23
N SER A 130 3.05 0.98 -5.88
CA SER A 130 3.32 1.45 -7.25
C SER A 130 2.42 0.83 -8.32
N ASN A 131 1.85 -0.34 -8.03
CA ASN A 131 0.94 -1.07 -8.91
C ASN A 131 0.07 -2.05 -8.11
N SER A 132 -0.92 -2.65 -8.77
CA SER A 132 -1.87 -3.55 -8.09
C SER A 132 -1.22 -4.77 -7.43
N SER A 133 -0.20 -5.36 -8.05
CA SER A 133 0.47 -6.55 -7.50
C SER A 133 1.30 -6.22 -6.26
N ALA A 134 2.05 -5.12 -6.33
CA ALA A 134 2.78 -4.58 -5.19
C ALA A 134 1.83 -4.23 -4.04
N ALA A 135 0.71 -3.57 -4.35
CA ALA A 135 -0.29 -3.21 -3.36
C ALA A 135 -0.90 -4.44 -2.66
N VAL A 136 -1.29 -5.47 -3.41
CA VAL A 136 -1.79 -6.73 -2.81
C VAL A 136 -0.74 -7.36 -1.89
N THR A 137 0.51 -7.39 -2.31
CA THR A 137 1.62 -7.95 -1.51
C THR A 137 1.82 -7.17 -0.21
N SER A 138 1.84 -5.83 -0.30
CA SER A 138 1.94 -4.95 0.87
C SER A 138 0.78 -5.14 1.83
N LEU A 139 -0.46 -5.25 1.33
CA LEU A 139 -1.64 -5.48 2.18
C LEU A 139 -1.67 -6.87 2.81
N LEU A 140 -1.20 -7.90 2.10
CA LEU A 140 -1.05 -9.24 2.66
C LEU A 140 -0.04 -9.21 3.82
N TYR A 141 1.09 -8.53 3.63
CA TYR A 141 2.07 -8.34 4.69
C TYR A 141 1.46 -7.59 5.89
N MET A 142 0.73 -6.50 5.64
CA MET A 142 0.02 -5.76 6.69
C MET A 142 -0.98 -6.64 7.46
N ALA A 143 -1.74 -7.48 6.76
CA ALA A 143 -2.69 -8.41 7.39
C ALA A 143 -1.98 -9.44 8.29
N VAL A 144 -0.87 -10.03 7.84
CA VAL A 144 -0.11 -11.04 8.60
C VAL A 144 0.46 -10.46 9.89
N TYR A 145 0.93 -9.21 9.86
CA TYR A 145 1.57 -8.54 10.99
C TYR A 145 0.63 -7.60 11.77
N ASN A 146 -0.67 -7.58 11.44
CA ASN A 146 -1.69 -6.72 12.03
C ASN A 146 -1.37 -5.22 11.97
N TYR A 147 -0.72 -4.76 10.88
CA TYR A 147 -0.54 -3.33 10.63
C TYR A 147 -1.82 -2.74 10.03
N THR A 148 -2.28 -1.62 10.58
CA THR A 148 -3.50 -0.93 10.13
C THR A 148 -3.25 0.49 9.65
N ASN A 149 -2.01 0.98 9.74
CA ASN A 149 -1.66 2.34 9.38
C ASN A 149 -0.55 2.34 8.31
N VAL A 150 -0.66 3.26 7.38
CA VAL A 150 0.33 3.56 6.34
C VAL A 150 0.55 5.06 6.32
N PHE A 151 1.80 5.48 6.23
CA PHE A 151 2.22 6.86 6.12
C PHE A 151 2.97 7.06 4.80
N ALA A 152 2.55 8.02 3.98
CA ALA A 152 3.34 8.50 2.85
C ALA A 152 4.40 9.48 3.36
N ILE A 153 5.67 9.18 3.12
CA ILE A 153 6.81 9.95 3.63
C ILE A 153 7.57 10.56 2.46
N TYR A 154 7.77 11.87 2.56
CA TYR A 154 8.45 12.71 1.57
C TYR A 154 9.81 13.13 2.12
N THR A 155 10.89 12.79 1.43
CA THR A 155 12.25 13.14 1.83
C THR A 155 13.01 13.77 0.67
N PHE A 156 13.73 14.85 0.94
CA PHE A 156 14.52 15.64 -0.02
C PHE A 156 16.00 15.62 0.35
#